data_AF-A0A2V5N036-F1
#
_entry.id   AF-A0A2V5N036-F1
#
_cell.length_a   1.000
_cell.length_b   1.000
_cell.length_c   1.000
_cell.angle_alpha   90.00
_cell.angle_beta   90.00
_cell.angle_gamma   90.00
#
_symmetry.space_group_name_H-M   'P 1'
#
loop_
_entity.id
_entity.type
_entity.pdbx_description
1 polymer ?
#
loop_
_entity_poly.entity_id
_entity_poly.type
_entity_poly.pdbx_seq_one_letter_code
_entity_poly.pdbx_strand_id
1 'polypeptide(L)'
;MTDEIIPNTQRPDATASTWLRVVQLIEAHTDVKQVRLNVNEHSVSVGFYDTPSEETLDQIKNDVRAALSGQWDVWITPDDKSPTIHLHKLDNYTTEFHRAHPCDEPSVIWKPIPLPTWRNRPFPRPVPRDDRFMLFLAAICGVSTLTGFLLGGAGLAENS
;
A
#
# COMPACT_ATOMS: atom_id res chain seq x y z
N MET A 1 -5.87 42.85 19.14
CA MET A 1 -5.55 41.44 19.40
C MET A 1 -6.31 40.65 18.35
N THR A 2 -5.64 40.32 17.25
CA THR A 2 -6.19 39.52 16.16
C THR A 2 -5.94 38.06 16.52
N ASP A 3 -7.01 37.33 16.83
CA ASP A 3 -6.98 35.89 16.95
C ASP A 3 -6.74 35.31 15.55
N GLU A 4 -5.51 34.86 15.34
CA GLU A 4 -5.11 34.12 14.15
C GLU A 4 -5.73 32.72 14.26
N ILE A 5 -6.83 32.49 13.54
CA ILE A 5 -7.44 31.17 13.41
C ILE A 5 -6.50 30.33 12.54
N ILE A 6 -5.62 29.57 13.18
CA ILE A 6 -4.83 28.54 12.52
C ILE A 6 -5.82 27.48 12.00
N PRO A 7 -5.90 27.22 10.69
CA PRO A 7 -6.74 26.15 10.18
C PRO A 7 -6.23 24.84 10.77
N ASN A 8 -7.13 24.14 11.47
CA ASN A 8 -6.88 22.82 12.04
C ASN A 8 -6.69 21.83 10.88
N THR A 9 -5.46 21.67 10.41
CA THR A 9 -5.09 20.59 9.51
C THR A 9 -5.18 19.29 10.32
N GLN A 10 -6.38 18.71 10.32
CA GLN A 10 -6.70 17.45 10.95
C GLN A 10 -5.75 16.39 10.38
N ARG A 11 -4.76 16.01 11.20
CA ARG A 11 -3.83 14.93 10.88
C ARG A 11 -4.69 13.67 10.63
N PRO A 12 -4.60 13.01 9.46
CA PRO A 12 -5.41 11.81 9.23
C PRO A 12 -5.08 10.78 10.31
N ASP A 13 -6.11 10.34 11.04
CA ASP A 13 -5.99 9.25 12.01
C ASP A 13 -5.36 8.05 11.30
N ALA A 14 -4.22 7.57 11.80
CA ALA A 14 -3.51 6.42 11.21
C ALA A 14 -4.33 5.11 11.28
N THR A 15 -5.49 5.14 11.92
CA THR A 15 -6.49 4.07 12.02
C THR A 15 -7.61 4.18 10.97
N ALA A 16 -7.66 5.26 10.19
CA ALA A 16 -8.63 5.44 9.12
C ALA A 16 -8.38 4.47 7.95
N SER A 17 -9.45 3.90 7.39
CA SER A 17 -9.37 3.04 6.21
C SER A 17 -8.70 3.75 5.04
N THR A 18 -8.09 2.99 4.13
CA THR A 18 -7.53 3.56 2.89
C THR A 18 -8.59 4.33 2.10
N TRP A 19 -9.84 3.86 2.10
CA TRP A 19 -10.98 4.59 1.51
C TRP A 19 -11.09 6.00 2.07
N LEU A 20 -11.26 6.13 3.39
CA LEU A 20 -11.50 7.42 4.02
C LEU A 20 -10.32 8.38 3.80
N ARG A 21 -9.09 7.87 3.92
CA ARG A 21 -7.88 8.67 3.71
C ARG A 21 -7.77 9.23 2.29
N VAL A 22 -8.11 8.44 1.28
CA VAL A 22 -8.07 8.89 -0.12
C VAL A 22 -9.23 9.82 -0.46
N VAL A 23 -10.44 9.53 0.03
CA VAL A 23 -11.59 10.42 -0.15
C VAL A 23 -11.31 11.79 0.44
N GLN A 24 -10.85 11.86 1.70
CA GLN A 24 -10.51 13.13 2.35
C GLN A 24 -9.45 13.90 1.58
N LEU A 25 -8.44 13.21 1.05
CA LEU A 25 -7.42 13.82 0.20
C LEU A 25 -8.03 14.42 -1.06
N ILE A 26 -8.88 13.68 -1.77
CA ILE A 26 -9.53 14.18 -2.99
C ILE A 26 -10.43 15.36 -2.65
N GLU A 27 -11.23 15.28 -1.59
CA GLU A 27 -12.15 16.35 -1.19
C GLU A 27 -11.44 17.63 -0.76
N ALA A 28 -10.32 17.51 -0.05
CA ALA A 28 -9.51 18.64 0.40
C ALA A 28 -8.84 19.39 -0.77
N HIS A 29 -8.60 18.72 -1.90
CA HIS A 29 -7.89 19.28 -3.05
C HIS A 29 -8.79 19.28 -4.29
N THR A 30 -9.38 20.43 -4.62
CA THR A 30 -10.29 20.55 -5.77
C THR A 30 -9.61 20.29 -7.12
N ASP A 31 -8.30 20.53 -7.21
CA ASP A 31 -7.51 20.25 -8.40
C ASP A 31 -7.26 18.74 -8.61
N VAL A 32 -7.34 17.96 -7.54
CA VAL A 32 -7.20 16.51 -7.62
C VAL A 32 -8.48 15.92 -8.18
N LYS A 33 -8.34 15.35 -9.37
CA LYS A 33 -9.44 14.67 -10.04
C LYS A 33 -9.49 13.19 -9.67
N GLN A 34 -8.33 12.53 -9.70
CA GLN A 34 -8.23 11.09 -9.46
C GLN A 34 -6.99 10.74 -8.64
N VAL A 35 -7.04 9.61 -7.93
CA VAL A 35 -5.90 9.02 -7.23
C VAL A 35 -5.83 7.54 -7.60
N ARG A 36 -4.65 7.07 -8.01
CA ARG A 36 -4.35 5.66 -8.27
C ARG A 36 -3.40 5.14 -7.22
N LEU A 37 -3.77 4.01 -6.63
CA LEU A 37 -2.92 3.22 -5.74
C LEU A 37 -2.53 1.92 -6.42
N ASN A 38 -1.24 1.61 -6.49
CA ASN A 38 -0.75 0.30 -6.89
C ASN A 38 -0.14 -0.40 -5.67
N VAL A 39 -0.83 -1.41 -5.15
CA VAL A 39 -0.45 -2.11 -3.91
C VAL A 39 0.81 -2.97 -4.07
N ASN A 40 1.10 -3.44 -5.30
CA ASN A 40 2.27 -4.27 -5.58
C ASN A 40 3.56 -3.43 -5.60
N GLU A 41 3.51 -2.27 -6.23
CA GLU A 41 4.62 -1.32 -6.30
C GLU A 41 4.71 -0.39 -5.10
N HIS A 42 3.66 -0.35 -4.26
CA HIS A 42 3.49 0.63 -3.20
C HIS A 42 3.64 2.07 -3.73
N SER A 43 2.99 2.34 -4.86
CA SER A 43 3.10 3.60 -5.60
C SER A 43 1.75 4.34 -5.66
N VAL A 44 1.82 5.67 -5.65
CA VAL A 44 0.67 6.57 -5.73
C VAL A 44 0.83 7.49 -6.93
N SER A 45 -0.20 7.59 -7.75
CA SER A 45 -0.29 8.59 -8.83
C SER A 45 -1.53 9.45 -8.63
N VAL A 46 -1.37 10.76 -8.81
CA VAL A 46 -2.47 11.73 -8.69
C VAL A 46 -2.76 12.32 -10.07
N GLY A 47 -4.03 12.29 -10.44
CA GLY A 47 -4.57 12.73 -11.71
C GLY A 47 -5.19 14.11 -11.59
N PHE A 48 -4.89 14.97 -12.56
CA PHE A 48 -5.38 16.35 -12.66
C PHE A 48 -5.98 16.58 -14.05
N TYR A 49 -6.91 17.53 -14.20
CA TYR A 49 -7.29 18.00 -15.54
C TYR A 49 -6.29 19.01 -16.09
N ASP A 50 -5.89 19.95 -15.24
CA ASP A 50 -4.93 20.99 -15.56
C ASP A 50 -3.65 20.79 -14.76
N THR A 51 -2.55 21.38 -15.23
CA THR A 51 -1.29 21.31 -14.48
C THR A 51 -1.40 22.22 -13.25
N PRO A 52 -1.34 21.68 -12.01
CA PRO A 52 -1.38 22.52 -10.81
C PRO A 52 -0.13 23.39 -10.72
N SER A 53 -0.23 24.51 -9.97
CA SER A 53 0.96 25.30 -9.63
C SER A 53 1.95 24.47 -8.81
N GLU A 54 3.22 24.85 -8.83
CA GLU A 54 4.27 24.13 -8.09
C GLU A 54 3.99 24.09 -6.58
N GLU A 55 3.55 25.21 -6.01
CA GLU A 55 3.14 25.31 -4.61
C GLU A 55 1.98 24.36 -4.27
N THR A 56 0.94 24.34 -5.10
CA THR A 56 -0.22 23.45 -4.92
C THR A 56 0.21 21.99 -5.03
N LEU A 57 1.03 21.68 -6.02
CA LEU A 57 1.55 20.33 -6.21
C LEU A 57 2.39 19.87 -5.01
N ASP A 58 3.20 20.75 -4.43
CA ASP A 58 4.01 20.43 -3.26
C ASP A 58 3.16 20.24 -2.00
N GLN A 59 2.11 21.03 -1.82
CA GLN A 59 1.12 20.80 -0.76
C GLN A 59 0.44 19.43 -0.92
N ILE A 60 -0.05 19.12 -2.13
CA ILE A 60 -0.67 17.82 -2.43
C ILE A 60 0.30 16.67 -2.17
N LYS A 61 1.58 16.79 -2.56
CA LYS A 61 2.60 15.76 -2.27
C LYS A 61 2.75 15.52 -0.77
N ASN A 62 2.74 16.58 0.04
CA ASN A 62 2.88 16.45 1.49
C ASN A 62 1.67 15.76 2.11
N ASP A 63 0.46 16.13 1.68
CA ASP A 63 -0.78 15.54 2.20
C ASP A 63 -0.93 14.09 1.76
N VAL A 64 -0.58 13.77 0.51
CA VAL A 64 -0.52 12.39 -0.01
C VAL A 64 0.43 11.55 0.83
N ARG A 65 1.64 12.06 1.12
CA ARG A 65 2.60 11.33 1.96
C ARG A 65 2.07 11.12 3.37
N ALA A 66 1.47 12.14 3.97
CA ALA A 66 0.89 12.06 5.30
C ALA A 66 -0.24 11.03 5.38
N ALA A 67 -1.12 10.99 4.37
CA ALA A 67 -2.25 10.07 4.33
C ALA A 67 -1.83 8.63 3.96
N LEU A 68 -0.89 8.48 3.03
CA LEU A 68 -0.65 7.22 2.33
C LEU A 68 0.73 6.59 2.57
N SER A 69 1.60 7.16 3.42
CA SER A 69 2.84 6.49 3.85
C SER A 69 2.60 5.23 4.67
N GLY A 70 1.36 4.96 5.08
CA GLY A 70 0.93 3.86 5.93
C GLY A 70 0.75 2.51 5.22
N GLN A 71 0.33 1.51 5.98
CA GLN A 71 -0.23 0.29 5.39
C GLN A 71 -1.55 0.62 4.69
N TRP A 72 -1.86 -0.13 3.63
CA TRP A 72 -3.10 -0.01 2.89
C TRP A 72 -3.95 -1.25 3.07
N ASP A 73 -5.27 -1.06 3.05
CA ASP A 73 -6.22 -2.15 3.07
C ASP A 73 -6.06 -3.00 1.80
N VAL A 74 -6.02 -4.32 1.96
CA VAL A 74 -5.99 -5.26 0.82
C VAL A 74 -7.32 -5.23 0.06
N TRP A 75 -8.41 -4.95 0.79
CA TRP A 75 -9.75 -4.79 0.24
C TRP A 75 -10.32 -3.45 0.63
N ILE A 76 -10.41 -2.56 -0.35
CA ILE A 76 -10.96 -1.22 -0.19
C ILE A 76 -12.42 -1.28 -0.62
N THR A 77 -13.32 -0.95 0.30
CA THR A 77 -14.77 -0.90 0.03
C THR A 77 -15.24 0.55 0.15
N PRO A 78 -15.95 1.10 -0.84
CA PRO A 78 -16.53 2.42 -0.74
C PRO A 78 -17.58 2.47 0.37
N ASP A 79 -17.68 3.60 1.07
CA ASP A 79 -18.76 3.86 2.01
C ASP A 79 -19.86 4.74 1.38
N ASP A 80 -21.07 4.63 1.90
CA ASP A 80 -22.23 5.39 1.41
C ASP A 80 -22.15 6.89 1.75
N LYS A 81 -21.11 7.31 2.49
CA LYS A 81 -20.94 8.70 2.97
C LYS A 81 -20.34 9.61 1.91
N SER A 82 -19.74 9.04 0.87
CA SER A 82 -18.95 9.80 -0.11
C SER A 82 -19.47 9.55 -1.53
N PRO A 83 -20.74 9.89 -1.84
CA PRO A 83 -21.39 9.51 -3.10
C PRO A 83 -20.77 10.16 -4.34
N THR A 84 -19.94 11.19 -4.17
CA THR A 84 -19.28 11.91 -5.26
C THR A 84 -17.95 11.30 -5.66
N ILE A 85 -17.44 10.30 -4.94
CA ILE A 85 -16.17 9.62 -5.24
C ILE A 85 -16.48 8.17 -5.62
N HIS A 86 -15.99 7.74 -6.76
CA HIS A 86 -16.13 6.38 -7.26
C HIS A 86 -14.83 5.61 -7.07
N LEU A 87 -14.98 4.29 -6.87
CA LEU A 87 -13.88 3.34 -6.78
C LEU A 87 -13.91 2.40 -7.99
N HIS A 88 -12.80 2.33 -8.72
CA HIS A 88 -12.61 1.40 -9.82
C HIS A 88 -11.39 0.51 -9.54
N LYS A 89 -11.58 -0.81 -9.68
CA LYS A 89 -10.45 -1.74 -9.79
C LYS A 89 -10.05 -1.84 -11.25
N LEU A 90 -8.86 -1.34 -11.58
CA LEU A 90 -8.32 -1.43 -12.93
C LEU A 90 -7.71 -2.80 -13.19
N ASP A 91 -7.07 -3.37 -12.16
CA ASP A 91 -6.51 -4.72 -12.16
C ASP A 91 -6.43 -5.27 -10.72
N ASN A 92 -5.70 -6.37 -10.52
CA ASN A 92 -5.55 -7.03 -9.21
C ASN A 92 -4.77 -6.21 -8.17
N TYR A 93 -4.00 -5.22 -8.62
CA TYR A 93 -3.08 -4.43 -7.80
C TYR A 93 -3.38 -2.94 -7.83
N THR A 94 -4.08 -2.46 -8.86
CA THR A 94 -4.35 -1.05 -9.11
C THR A 94 -5.80 -0.71 -8.79
N THR A 95 -5.98 0.19 -7.83
CA THR A 95 -7.28 0.79 -7.50
C THR A 95 -7.26 2.28 -7.80
N GLU A 96 -8.27 2.77 -8.52
CA GLU A 96 -8.47 4.15 -8.86
C GLU A 96 -9.67 4.72 -8.10
N PHE A 97 -9.47 5.93 -7.58
CA PHE A 97 -10.47 6.74 -6.91
C PHE A 97 -10.65 7.99 -7.75
N HIS A 98 -11.87 8.34 -8.10
CA HIS A 98 -12.08 9.56 -8.88
C HIS A 98 -13.41 10.20 -8.57
N ARG A 99 -13.47 11.53 -8.77
CA ARG A 99 -14.74 12.26 -8.69
C ARG A 99 -15.69 11.75 -9.77
N ALA A 100 -16.97 11.64 -9.45
CA ALA A 100 -18.04 11.39 -10.42
C ALA A 100 -17.95 12.38 -11.59
N HIS A 101 -18.32 11.95 -12.79
CA HIS A 101 -18.17 12.78 -13.99
C HIS A 101 -19.21 12.53 -15.07
N PRO A 102 -19.50 13.57 -15.90
CA PRO A 102 -20.27 13.42 -17.14
C PRO A 102 -19.46 12.67 -18.23
N CYS A 103 -20.12 12.30 -19.33
CA CYS A 103 -19.53 11.46 -20.39
C CYS A 103 -18.32 12.08 -21.13
N ASP A 104 -18.24 13.41 -21.24
CA ASP A 104 -17.23 14.10 -22.06
C ASP A 104 -16.12 14.73 -21.19
N GLU A 105 -15.29 13.89 -20.58
CA GLU A 105 -14.19 14.35 -19.73
C GLU A 105 -12.91 14.69 -20.52
N PRO A 106 -12.18 15.76 -20.11
CA PRO A 106 -10.84 16.00 -20.62
C PRO A 106 -9.85 14.96 -20.11
N SER A 107 -8.77 14.76 -20.88
CA SER A 107 -7.71 13.82 -20.52
C SER A 107 -7.06 14.15 -19.18
N VAL A 108 -6.80 13.11 -18.38
CA VAL A 108 -6.17 13.25 -17.06
C VAL A 108 -4.65 13.25 -17.18
N ILE A 109 -4.01 14.26 -16.57
CA ILE A 109 -2.57 14.38 -16.41
C ILE A 109 -2.17 13.66 -15.12
N TRP A 110 -1.37 12.60 -15.25
CA TRP A 110 -0.89 11.83 -14.10
C TRP A 110 0.45 12.34 -13.58
N LYS A 111 0.54 12.54 -12.26
CA LYS A 111 1.78 12.84 -11.55
C LYS A 111 2.07 11.74 -10.53
N PRO A 112 3.20 11.03 -10.63
CA PRO A 112 3.61 10.08 -9.59
C PRO A 112 4.06 10.85 -8.35
N ILE A 113 3.59 10.41 -7.18
CA ILE A 113 4.01 10.97 -5.89
C ILE A 113 4.80 9.91 -5.14
N PRO A 114 6.11 10.10 -4.95
CA PRO A 114 6.93 9.15 -4.24
C PRO A 114 6.54 9.15 -2.76
N LEU A 115 6.17 7.98 -2.27
CA LEU A 115 5.98 7.74 -0.85
C LEU A 115 7.34 7.51 -0.18
N PRO A 116 7.48 7.87 1.11
CA PRO A 116 8.67 7.51 1.86
C PRO A 116 8.84 5.99 1.80
N THR A 117 10.00 5.54 1.36
CA THR A 117 10.34 4.12 1.41
C THR A 117 10.30 3.68 2.86
N TRP A 118 9.49 2.66 3.15
CA TRP A 118 9.49 2.01 4.46
C TRP A 118 10.88 1.45 4.71
N ARG A 119 11.74 2.21 5.41
CA ARG A 119 13.10 1.77 5.78
C ARG A 119 13.11 0.45 6.57
N ASN A 120 11.96 0.03 7.12
CA ASN A 120 11.80 -1.15 7.97
C ASN A 120 11.08 -2.33 7.31
N ARG A 121 10.68 -2.26 6.03
CA ARG A 121 10.35 -3.50 5.31
C ARG A 121 11.65 -4.00 4.70
N PRO A 122 12.18 -5.18 5.09
CA PRO A 122 13.13 -5.83 4.23
C PRO A 122 12.36 -6.11 2.92
N PHE A 123 12.61 -5.31 1.89
CA PHE A 123 12.53 -5.87 0.55
C PHE A 123 13.34 -7.14 0.63
N PRO A 124 12.76 -8.34 0.41
CA PRO A 124 13.59 -9.51 0.28
C PRO A 124 14.56 -9.15 -0.83
N ARG A 125 15.83 -8.95 -0.47
CA ARG A 125 16.88 -8.85 -1.48
C ARG A 125 16.67 -10.09 -2.34
N PRO A 126 16.69 -9.99 -3.67
CA PRO A 126 16.70 -11.19 -4.49
C PRO A 126 17.87 -12.03 -4.01
N VAL A 127 17.55 -13.05 -3.20
CA VAL A 127 18.54 -14.01 -2.72
C VAL A 127 18.79 -14.84 -3.97
N PRO A 128 20.04 -14.93 -4.45
CA PRO A 128 20.35 -15.92 -5.46
C PRO A 128 19.81 -17.25 -4.95
N ARG A 129 18.84 -17.85 -5.66
CA ARG A 129 18.37 -19.21 -5.38
C ARG A 129 19.54 -20.11 -5.71
N ASP A 130 20.40 -20.34 -4.73
CA ASP A 130 21.39 -21.41 -4.84
C ASP A 130 20.67 -22.70 -4.45
N ASP A 131 20.08 -23.35 -5.45
CA ASP A 131 19.32 -24.59 -5.28
C ASP A 131 20.14 -25.67 -4.56
N ARG A 132 21.48 -25.59 -4.63
CA ARG A 132 22.40 -26.49 -3.92
C ARG A 132 22.29 -26.33 -2.40
N PHE A 133 22.18 -25.11 -1.89
CA PHE A 133 22.01 -24.83 -0.46
C PHE A 133 20.64 -25.30 0.05
N MET A 134 19.59 -25.12 -0.77
CA MET A 134 18.24 -25.60 -0.45
C MET A 134 18.18 -27.13 -0.40
N LEU A 135 18.80 -27.82 -1.37
CA LEU A 135 18.91 -29.27 -1.39
C LEU A 135 19.73 -29.82 -0.19
N PHE A 136 20.80 -29.12 0.19
CA PHE A 136 21.60 -29.50 1.35
C PHE A 136 20.82 -29.41 2.66
N LEU A 137 20.06 -28.32 2.85
CA LEU A 137 19.19 -28.17 4.02
C LEU A 137 18.09 -29.25 4.07
N ALA A 138 17.44 -29.52 2.93
CA ALA A 138 16.45 -30.59 2.83
C ALA A 138 17.05 -31.97 3.15
N ALA A 139 18.27 -32.23 2.69
CA ALA A 139 18.99 -33.46 3.00
C ALA A 139 19.32 -33.59 4.50
N ILE A 140 19.78 -32.51 5.15
CA ILE A 140 20.02 -32.50 6.61
C ILE A 140 18.73 -32.80 7.38
N CYS A 141 17.61 -32.17 7.00
CA CYS A 141 16.31 -32.43 7.61
C CYS A 141 15.89 -33.91 7.41
N GLY A 142 16.08 -34.46 6.21
CA GLY A 142 15.80 -35.87 5.94
C GLY A 142 16.66 -36.84 6.77
N VAL A 143 17.97 -36.60 6.86
CA VAL A 143 18.90 -37.44 7.63
C VAL A 143 18.61 -37.35 9.13
N SER A 144 18.32 -36.16 9.67
CA SER A 144 17.96 -36.01 11.09
C SER A 144 16.66 -36.74 11.44
N THR A 145 15.63 -36.70 10.58
CA THR A 145 14.42 -37.52 10.78
C THR A 145 14.68 -39.02 10.72
N LEU A 146 15.54 -39.48 9.80
CA LEU A 146 15.87 -40.92 9.68
C LEU A 146 16.68 -41.42 10.88
N THR A 147 17.62 -40.61 11.38
CA THR A 147 18.45 -40.95 12.54
C THR A 147 17.61 -41.01 13.82
N GLY A 148 16.65 -40.09 13.99
CA GLY A 148 15.70 -40.11 15.09
C GLY A 148 14.78 -41.34 15.07
N PHE A 149 14.37 -41.79 13.88
CA PHE A 149 13.55 -42.99 13.73
C PHE A 149 14.32 -44.28 14.05
N LEU A 150 15.59 -44.37 13.64
CA LEU A 150 16.45 -45.54 13.87
C LEU A 150 16.94 -45.66 15.32
N LEU A 151 17.25 -44.53 15.99
CA LEU A 151 17.66 -44.53 17.39
C LEU A 151 16.49 -44.65 18.37
N GLY A 152 15.28 -44.22 17.98
CA GLY A 152 14.06 -44.40 18.78
C GLY A 152 13.53 -45.84 18.81
N GLY A 153 13.85 -46.65 17.80
CA GLY A 153 13.44 -48.06 17.72
C GLY A 153 14.34 -49.05 18.47
N ALA A 154 15.59 -48.68 18.78
CA ALA A 154 16.53 -49.57 19.46
C ALA A 154 16.34 -49.65 20.99
N GLY A 155 15.60 -48.71 21.60
CA GLY A 155 15.36 -48.67 23.04
C GLY A 155 14.19 -49.52 23.55
N LEU A 156 13.46 -50.23 22.68
CA LEU A 156 12.30 -51.05 23.04
C LEU A 156 12.52 -52.56 22.92
N ALA A 157 13.75 -53.01 22.59
CA ALA A 157 14.07 -54.42 22.41
C ALA A 157 14.94 -55.03 23.52
N GLU A 158 15.17 -54.31 24.63
CA GLU A 158 15.94 -54.80 25.77
C GLU A 158 15.13 -54.62 27.06
N ASN A 159 14.01 -55.33 27.14
CA ASN A 159 13.29 -55.72 28.37
C ASN A 159 12.03 -56.52 27.98
N SER A 160 12.21 -57.79 27.63
CA SER A 160 11.17 -58.82 27.64
C SER A 160 11.80 -60.15 28.00
#